data_AF-A0A8B6BKQ9-F1
#
_entry.id   AF-A0A8B6BKQ9-F1
#
_cell.length_a   1.000
_cell.length_b   1.000
_cell.length_c   1.000
_cell.angle_alpha   90.00
_cell.angle_beta   90.00
_cell.angle_gamma   90.00
#
_symmetry.space_group_name_H-M   'P 1'
#
loop_
_entity.id
_entity.type
_entity.pdbx_description
1 polymer ?
#
loop_
_entity_poly.entity_id
_entity_poly.type
_entity_poly.pdbx_seq_one_letter_code
_entity_poly.pdbx_strand_id
1 'polypeptide(L)' 'MKNNEPVAVTFMDGNTNLFLRGTASVVLQLNTGDNVWCKTESIWGSNIINGGSTLSTFSGFLIQAV' A
#
# COMPACT_ATOMS: atom_id res chain seq x y z
N MET A 1 0.41 -6.65 -0.13
CA MET A 1 0.90 -8.04 -0.03
C MET A 1 -0.10 -8.87 0.75
N LYS A 2 -0.31 -10.13 0.40
CA LYS A 2 -0.95 -11.16 1.23
C LYS A 2 0.01 -12.35 1.29
N ASN A 3 0.49 -12.72 2.49
CA ASN A 3 1.43 -13.83 2.68
C ASN A 3 2.63 -13.81 1.70
N ASN A 4 3.25 -12.63 1.52
CA ASN A 4 4.37 -12.35 0.60
C ASN A 4 4.04 -12.37 -0.90
N GLU A 5 2.78 -12.52 -1.29
CA GLU A 5 2.34 -12.35 -2.68
C GLU A 5 1.76 -10.94 -2.93
N PRO A 6 2.05 -10.31 -4.07
CA PRO A 6 1.45 -9.04 -4.44
C PRO A 6 -0.02 -9.22 -4.85
N VAL A 7 -0.92 -8.52 -4.16
CA VAL A 7 -2.38 -8.55 -4.42
C VAL A 7 -2.93 -7.22 -4.92
N ALA A 8 -2.16 -6.15 -4.79
CA ALA A 8 -2.43 -4.82 -5.31
C ALA A 8 -1.10 -4.09 -5.49
N VAL A 9 -0.98 -3.30 -6.56
CA VAL A 9 0.23 -2.55 -6.89
C VAL A 9 -0.16 -1.12 -7.25
N THR A 10 0.61 -0.16 -6.79
CA THR A 10 0.48 1.25 -7.17
C THR A 10 1.83 1.72 -7.70
N PHE A 11 1.81 2.31 -8.89
CA PHE A 11 2.98 2.92 -9.49
C PHE A 11 2.88 4.44 -9.30
N MET A 12 3.98 5.06 -8.91
CA MET A 12 4.12 6.52 -8.85
C MET A 12 5.32 6.89 -9.70
N ASP A 13 5.15 7.87 -10.58
CA ASP A 13 6.25 8.39 -11.40
C ASP A 13 7.17 9.26 -10.54
N GLY A 14 8.49 9.01 -10.62
CA GLY A 14 9.51 9.80 -9.92
C GLY A 14 10.12 10.92 -10.77
N ASN A 15 9.72 11.04 -12.05
CA ASN A 15 10.38 11.92 -13.01
C ASN A 15 9.82 13.35 -13.03
N THR A 16 8.80 13.63 -12.23
CA THR A 16 8.26 14.98 -12.04
C THR A 16 8.73 15.49 -10.68
N ASN A 17 9.28 16.71 -10.60
CA ASN A 17 9.60 17.40 -9.33
C ASN A 17 8.33 17.81 -8.55
N LEU A 18 7.33 16.93 -8.52
CA LEU A 18 6.01 17.13 -7.95
C LEU A 18 5.78 16.12 -6.84
N PHE A 19 5.06 16.56 -5.81
CA PHE A 19 4.55 15.66 -4.79
C PHE A 19 3.34 14.89 -5.33
N LEU A 20 3.46 13.56 -5.44
CA LEU A 20 2.38 12.69 -5.88
C LEU A 20 1.69 12.02 -4.69
N ARG A 21 0.38 11.80 -4.83
CA ARG A 21 -0.42 10.99 -3.91
C ARG A 21 -0.99 9.78 -4.66
N GLY A 22 -0.45 8.61 -4.37
CA GLY A 22 -1.02 7.34 -4.81
C GLY A 22 -2.05 6.82 -3.82
N THR A 23 -3.11 6.18 -4.31
CA THR A 23 -4.09 5.47 -3.47
C THR A 23 -4.54 4.22 -4.21
N ALA A 24 -4.65 3.11 -3.48
CA ALA A 24 -5.22 1.87 -3.96
C ALA A 24 -5.96 1.16 -2.84
N SER A 25 -6.93 0.34 -3.22
CA SER A 25 -7.73 -0.50 -2.32
C SER A 25 -7.99 -1.86 -2.97
N VAL A 26 -8.13 -2.90 -2.16
CA VAL A 26 -8.44 -4.25 -2.63
C VAL A 26 -9.32 -4.96 -1.59
N VAL A 27 -10.25 -5.78 -2.05
CA VAL A 27 -11.02 -6.69 -1.20
C VAL A 27 -10.34 -8.05 -1.21
N LEU A 28 -10.09 -8.61 -0.03
CA LEU A 28 -9.39 -9.89 0.14
C LEU A 28 -10.23 -10.83 0.99
N GLN A 29 -10.36 -12.08 0.55
CA GLN A 29 -10.73 -13.18 1.45
C GLN A 29 -9.53 -13.48 2.36
N LEU A 30 -9.73 -13.52 3.67
CA LEU A 30 -8.69 -13.83 4.65
C LEU A 30 -9.08 -15.07 5.45
N ASN A 31 -8.11 -15.97 5.65
CA ASN A 31 -8.18 -17.05 6.61
C ASN A 31 -7.46 -16.65 7.90
N THR A 32 -7.80 -17.32 9.01
CA THR A 32 -7.07 -17.15 10.28
C THR A 32 -5.57 -17.34 10.06
N GLY A 33 -4.79 -16.32 10.42
CA GLY A 33 -3.33 -16.33 10.29
C GLY A 33 -2.78 -15.67 9.02
N ASP A 34 -3.63 -15.26 8.07
CA ASP A 34 -3.18 -14.50 6.89
C ASP A 34 -2.62 -13.13 7.30
N ASN A 35 -1.48 -12.75 6.70
CA ASN A 35 -0.83 -11.45 6.95
C ASN A 35 -0.97 -10.54 5.73
N VAL A 36 -1.37 -9.28 5.99
CA VAL A 36 -1.52 -8.23 4.99
C VAL A 36 -0.65 -7.04 5.34
N TRP A 37 0.18 -6.60 4.39
CA TRP A 37 1.14 -5.51 4.59
C TRP A 37 1.50 -4.81 3.27
N CYS A 38 2.07 -3.61 3.38
CA CYS A 38 2.57 -2.82 2.25
C CYS A 38 4.08 -3.01 2.09
N LYS A 39 4.53 -3.27 0.85
CA LYS A 39 5.94 -3.38 0.49
C LYS A 39 6.32 -2.24 -0.45
N THR A 40 7.46 -1.60 -0.21
CA THR A 40 8.12 -0.73 -1.17
C THR A 40 9.20 -1.49 -1.93
N GLU A 41 9.34 -1.23 -3.24
CA GLU A 41 10.46 -1.73 -4.01
C GLU A 41 11.61 -0.72 -4.00
N SER A 42 12.82 -1.21 -3.70
CA SER A 42 14.01 -0.44 -3.33
C SER A 42 14.55 0.49 -4.44
N ILE A 43 14.31 0.16 -5.71
CA ILE A 43 15.16 0.69 -6.79
C ILE A 43 14.61 2.00 -7.39
N TRP A 44 13.29 2.29 -7.34
CA TRP A 44 12.70 3.46 -8.04
C TRP A 44 11.58 4.20 -7.27
N GLY A 45 11.19 3.75 -6.06
CA GLY A 45 9.95 4.21 -5.41
C GLY A 45 10.00 4.36 -3.89
N SER A 46 11.18 4.44 -3.28
CA SER A 46 11.34 4.56 -1.82
C SER A 46 11.05 5.96 -1.26
N ASN A 47 10.63 6.91 -2.11
CA ASN A 47 10.22 8.27 -1.71
C ASN A 47 8.81 8.27 -1.09
N ILE A 48 8.55 7.37 -0.13
CA ILE A 48 7.36 7.46 0.70
C ILE A 48 7.57 8.62 1.67
N ILE A 49 6.69 9.61 1.57
CA ILE A 49 6.70 10.76 2.46
C ILE A 49 5.85 10.44 3.69
N ASN A 50 6.42 10.70 4.85
CA ASN A 50 5.68 10.71 6.11
C ASN A 50 6.17 11.90 6.95
N GLY A 51 5.34 12.93 7.11
CA GLY A 51 5.65 14.12 7.90
C GLY A 51 4.96 15.40 7.41
N GLY A 52 4.98 16.44 8.24
CA GLY A 52 4.35 17.72 7.93
C GLY A 52 2.83 17.59 7.72
N SER A 53 2.30 18.19 6.66
CA SER A 53 0.87 18.10 6.26
C SER A 53 0.58 16.91 5.32
N THR A 54 1.55 16.02 5.10
CA THR A 54 1.43 14.89 4.16
C THR A 54 1.67 13.57 4.87
N LEU A 55 0.60 12.80 5.04
CA LEU A 55 0.60 11.52 5.74
C LEU A 55 0.39 10.38 4.76
N SER A 56 1.19 9.33 4.90
CA SER A 56 0.97 8.04 4.26
C SER A 56 0.15 7.15 5.19
N THR A 57 -0.97 6.64 4.70
CA THR A 57 -1.92 5.86 5.51
C THR A 57 -2.14 4.47 4.92
N PHE A 58 -2.24 3.47 5.79
CA PHE A 58 -2.67 2.12 5.45
C PHE A 58 -3.75 1.70 6.44
N SER A 59 -4.90 1.26 5.92
CA SER A 59 -6.08 0.93 6.73
C SER A 59 -6.84 -0.25 6.14
N GLY A 60 -7.55 -1.00 6.99
CA GLY A 60 -8.43 -2.08 6.58
C GLY A 60 -9.47 -2.38 7.66
N PHE A 61 -10.56 -3.01 7.27
CA PHE A 61 -11.65 -3.42 8.16
C PHE A 61 -12.33 -4.69 7.65
N LEU A 62 -13.03 -5.40 8.54
CA LEU A 62 -13.79 -6.60 8.20
C LEU A 62 -15.10 -6.21 7.49
N ILE A 63 -15.33 -6.73 6.29
CA ILE A 63 -16.59 -6.53 5.56
C ILE A 63 -17.66 -7.51 6.05
N GLN A 64 -17.30 -8.80 6.12
CA GLN A 64 -18.17 -9.88 6.54
C GLN A 64 -17.34 -11.01 7.15
N ALA A 65 -17.77 -11.51 8.31
CA ALA A 65 -17.24 -12.75 8.88
C ALA A 65 -17.81 -13.95 8.09
N VAL A 66 -16.94 -14.89 7.73
CA VAL A 66 -17.29 -16.11 7.00
C VAL A 66 -16.96 -17.33 7.85
#